data_AF-A0A837C6J2-F1
#
_entry.id   AF-A0A837C6J2-F1
#
_cell.length_a   1.000
_cell.length_b   1.000
_cell.length_c   1.000
_cell.angle_alpha   90.00
_cell.angle_beta   90.00
_cell.angle_gamma   90.00
#
_symmetry.space_group_name_H-M   'P 1'
#
loop_
_entity.id
_entity.type
_entity.pdbx_description
1 polymer ?
#
loop_
_entity_poly.entity_id
_entity_poly.type
_entity_poly.pdbx_seq_one_letter_code
_entity_poly.pdbx_strand_id
1 'polypeptide(L)'
;MIAAGERIGPSTAAFFQAVIDARPHPEQGFRTCLGILALVKSYGAERLDAACRRGILIKARSVASIRSILQNGLDRTFFDESFEHQPLRHGNIRGRDYFH
;
A
#
# COMPACT_ATOMS: atom_id res chain seq x y z
N MET A 1 -7.55 -6.13 -12.75
CA MET A 1 -7.13 -5.59 -11.43
C MET A 1 -6.98 -4.06 -11.44
N ILE A 2 -6.18 -3.50 -12.36
CA ILE A 2 -5.93 -2.04 -12.45
C ILE A 2 -7.23 -1.24 -12.65
N ALA A 3 -8.11 -1.71 -13.54
CA ALA A 3 -9.44 -1.10 -13.74
C ALA A 3 -10.30 -1.01 -12.47
N ALA A 4 -10.11 -1.92 -11.50
CA ALA A 4 -10.79 -1.81 -10.20
C ALA A 4 -10.18 -0.69 -9.33
N GLY A 5 -8.87 -0.46 -9.46
CA GLY A 5 -8.19 0.69 -8.86
C GLY A 5 -8.65 2.01 -9.46
N GLU A 6 -8.85 2.10 -10.77
CA GLU A 6 -9.31 3.31 -11.46
C GLU A 6 -10.69 3.79 -10.97
N ARG A 7 -11.58 2.84 -10.59
CA ARG A 7 -12.88 3.15 -9.99
C ARG A 7 -12.77 3.82 -8.62
N ILE A 8 -11.64 3.66 -7.93
CA ILE A 8 -11.34 4.32 -6.66
C ILE A 8 -10.66 5.65 -6.94
N GLY A 9 -9.64 5.62 -7.80
CA GLY A 9 -8.95 6.81 -8.28
C GLY A 9 -7.65 6.50 -9.02
N PRO A 10 -7.06 7.51 -9.66
CA PRO A 10 -5.88 7.35 -10.50
C PRO A 10 -4.65 6.91 -9.71
N SER A 11 -4.48 7.39 -8.48
CA SER A 11 -3.33 7.04 -7.63
C SER A 11 -3.39 5.58 -7.18
N THR A 12 -4.59 5.06 -6.96
CA THR A 12 -4.84 3.66 -6.60
C THR A 12 -4.46 2.73 -7.74
N ALA A 13 -4.87 3.07 -8.98
CA ALA A 13 -4.50 2.32 -10.17
C ALA A 13 -2.97 2.29 -10.37
N ALA A 14 -2.32 3.45 -10.26
CA ALA A 14 -0.87 3.56 -10.36
C ALA A 14 -0.14 2.76 -9.27
N PHE A 15 -0.66 2.78 -8.04
CA PHE A 15 -0.10 1.98 -6.95
C PHE A 15 -0.22 0.48 -7.22
N PHE A 16 -1.35 0.01 -7.77
CA PHE A 16 -1.53 -1.40 -8.13
C PHE A 16 -0.56 -1.84 -9.21
N GLN A 17 -0.38 -1.03 -10.25
CA GLN A 17 0.63 -1.29 -11.29
C GLN A 17 2.02 -1.45 -10.65
N ALA A 18 2.42 -0.48 -9.83
CA ALA A 18 3.73 -0.50 -9.18
C ALA A 18 3.93 -1.67 -8.20
N VAL A 19 2.86 -2.19 -7.59
CA VAL A 19 2.91 -3.39 -6.75
C VAL A 19 3.05 -4.66 -7.57
N ILE A 20 2.35 -4.77 -8.70
CA ILE A 20 2.42 -5.94 -9.57
C ILE A 20 3.80 -6.03 -10.22
N ASP A 21 4.31 -4.91 -10.76
CA ASP A 21 5.60 -4.84 -11.45
C ASP A 21 6.79 -5.11 -10.51
N ALA A 22 6.65 -4.79 -9.23
CA ALA A 22 7.70 -5.01 -8.24
C ALA A 22 7.82 -6.47 -7.77
N ARG A 23 6.91 -7.37 -8.20
CA ARG A 23 6.86 -8.75 -7.72
C ARG A 23 7.33 -9.71 -8.82
N PRO A 24 8.17 -10.71 -8.51
CA PRO A 24 8.55 -11.76 -9.46
C PRO A 24 7.36 -12.60 -9.94
N HIS A 25 6.34 -12.72 -9.08
CA HIS A 25 5.12 -13.46 -9.38
C HIS A 25 3.90 -12.53 -9.29
N PRO A 26 3.15 -12.33 -10.38
CA PRO A 26 2.06 -11.35 -10.44
C PRO A 26 0.93 -11.66 -9.45
N GLU A 27 0.69 -12.93 -9.15
CA GLU A 27 -0.28 -13.41 -8.15
C GLU A 27 -0.06 -12.79 -6.76
N GLN A 28 1.20 -12.58 -6.35
CA GLN A 28 1.51 -11.94 -5.08
C GLN A 28 1.14 -10.45 -5.08
N GLY A 29 1.33 -9.79 -6.23
CA GLY A 29 0.87 -8.42 -6.46
C GLY A 29 -0.65 -8.32 -6.38
N PHE A 30 -1.37 -9.25 -7.01
CA PHE A 30 -2.84 -9.27 -6.98
C PHE A 30 -3.39 -9.45 -5.57
N ARG A 31 -2.84 -10.37 -4.76
CA ARG A 31 -3.26 -10.55 -3.37
C ARG A 31 -3.10 -9.27 -2.55
N THR A 32 -2.02 -8.52 -2.79
CA THR A 32 -1.80 -7.21 -2.15
C THR A 32 -2.87 -6.21 -2.59
N CYS A 33 -3.14 -6.10 -3.89
CA CYS A 33 -4.13 -5.17 -4.41
C CYS A 33 -5.55 -5.47 -3.89
N LEU A 34 -5.92 -6.75 -3.79
CA LEU A 34 -7.19 -7.17 -3.16
C LEU A 34 -7.30 -6.74 -1.70
N GLY A 35 -6.21 -6.88 -0.93
CA GLY A 35 -6.18 -6.40 0.46
C GLY A 35 -6.34 -4.89 0.58
N ILE A 36 -5.87 -4.12 -0.41
CA ILE A 36 -6.05 -2.67 -0.47
C ILE A 36 -7.48 -2.30 -0.84
N LEU A 37 -8.11 -3.00 -1.80
CA LEU A 37 -9.52 -2.79 -2.14
C LEU A 37 -10.45 -2.94 -0.92
N ALA A 38 -10.15 -3.87 -0.01
CA ALA A 38 -10.92 -4.06 1.20
C ALA A 38 -10.94 -2.81 2.11
N LEU A 39 -9.89 -1.96 2.06
CA LEU A 39 -9.79 -0.74 2.87
C LEU A 39 -10.78 0.34 2.43
N VAL A 40 -11.25 0.34 1.17
CA VAL A 40 -12.26 1.30 0.68
C VAL A 40 -13.50 1.30 1.58
N LYS A 41 -13.93 0.12 2.05
CA LYS A 41 -15.13 -0.01 2.89
C LYS A 41 -15.02 0.73 4.22
N SER A 42 -13.81 0.83 4.77
CA SER A 42 -13.58 1.45 6.08
C SER A 42 -13.16 2.92 5.99
N TYR A 43 -12.45 3.30 4.92
CA TYR A 43 -11.84 4.63 4.81
C TYR A 43 -12.43 5.50 3.69
N GLY A 44 -13.21 4.93 2.79
CA GLY A 44 -13.74 5.63 1.60
C GLY A 44 -12.72 5.68 0.45
N ALA A 45 -13.23 5.95 -0.75
CA ALA A 45 -12.43 5.95 -1.98
C ALA A 45 -11.42 7.11 -2.02
N GLU A 46 -11.86 8.32 -1.68
CA GLU A 46 -11.04 9.53 -1.71
C GLU A 46 -9.78 9.40 -0.84
N ARG A 47 -9.96 9.00 0.42
CA ARG A 47 -8.83 8.80 1.35
C ARG A 47 -7.91 7.69 0.90
N LEU A 48 -8.46 6.62 0.35
CA LEU A 48 -7.65 5.52 -0.14
C LEU A 48 -6.78 5.96 -1.32
N ASP A 49 -7.33 6.75 -2.25
CA ASP A 49 -6.56 7.27 -3.37
C ASP A 49 -5.42 8.18 -2.89
N ALA A 50 -5.69 9.09 -1.95
CA ALA A 50 -4.67 9.93 -1.33
C ALA A 50 -3.61 9.11 -0.59
N ALA A 51 -4.00 8.06 0.12
CA ALA A 51 -3.07 7.14 0.77
C ALA A 51 -2.19 6.38 -0.23
N CYS A 52 -2.77 5.92 -1.35
CA CYS A 52 -2.03 5.29 -2.44
C CYS A 52 -1.04 6.26 -3.08
N ARG A 53 -1.43 7.53 -3.30
CA ARG A 53 -0.52 8.59 -3.77
C ARG A 53 0.67 8.74 -2.83
N ARG A 54 0.42 8.84 -1.52
CA ARG A 54 1.47 8.89 -0.50
C ARG A 54 2.34 7.63 -0.52
N GLY A 55 1.72 6.46 -0.67
CA GLY A 55 2.41 5.18 -0.80
C GLY A 55 3.36 5.11 -2.00
N ILE A 56 3.00 5.71 -3.14
CA ILE A 56 3.89 5.81 -4.31
C ILE A 56 5.13 6.64 -3.97
N LEU A 57 4.94 7.82 -3.36
CA LEU A 57 6.03 8.74 -3.02
C LEU A 57 7.08 8.08 -2.11
N ILE A 58 6.63 7.34 -1.09
CA ILE A 58 7.54 6.64 -0.16
C ILE A 58 7.95 5.25 -0.63
N LYS A 59 7.61 4.87 -1.88
CA LYS A 59 7.89 3.55 -2.49
C LYS A 59 7.33 2.35 -1.69
N ALA A 60 6.20 2.54 -0.99
CA ALA A 60 5.51 1.45 -0.30
C ALA A 60 4.91 0.43 -1.28
N ARG A 61 4.86 -0.85 -0.91
CA ARG A 61 4.32 -1.95 -1.75
C ARG A 61 3.52 -2.99 -0.97
N SER A 62 2.93 -2.60 0.16
CA SER A 62 2.20 -3.51 1.06
C SER A 62 0.87 -2.93 1.56
N VAL A 63 -0.08 -3.82 1.87
CA VAL A 63 -1.37 -3.45 2.49
C VAL A 63 -1.15 -2.79 3.85
N ALA A 64 -0.18 -3.27 4.63
CA ALA A 64 0.11 -2.77 5.97
C ALA A 64 0.59 -1.31 5.93
N SER A 65 1.42 -0.95 4.94
CA SER A 65 1.88 0.43 4.75
C SER A 65 0.73 1.38 4.42
N ILE A 66 -0.15 1.00 3.48
CA ILE A 66 -1.33 1.81 3.13
C ILE A 66 -2.30 1.94 4.31
N ARG A 67 -2.53 0.84 5.03
CA ARG A 67 -3.33 0.87 6.26
C ARG A 67 -2.74 1.81 7.30
N SER A 68 -1.43 1.78 7.52
CA SER A 68 -0.76 2.67 8.47
C SER A 68 -0.92 4.15 8.08
N ILE A 69 -0.76 4.47 6.79
CA ILE A 69 -1.01 5.83 6.27
C ILE A 69 -2.43 6.30 6.62
N LEU A 70 -3.43 5.45 6.37
CA LEU A 70 -4.84 5.76 6.64
C LEU A 70 -5.18 5.86 8.14
N GLN A 71 -4.61 4.96 8.95
CA GLN A 71 -4.83 4.94 10.40
C GLN A 71 -4.25 6.18 11.08
N ASN A 72 -3.08 6.64 10.63
CA ASN A 72 -2.42 7.82 11.17
C ASN A 72 -2.87 9.12 10.49
N GLY A 73 -3.82 9.07 9.56
CA GLY A 73 -4.31 10.25 8.84
C GLY A 73 -3.26 10.92 7.94
N LEU A 74 -2.20 10.21 7.59
CA LEU A 74 -1.10 10.71 6.76
C LEU A 74 -1.57 10.95 5.31
N ASP A 75 -2.71 10.41 4.90
CA ASP A 75 -3.35 10.74 3.62
C ASP A 75 -3.82 12.20 3.53
N ARG A 76 -3.98 12.88 4.68
CA ARG A 76 -4.56 14.23 4.78
C ARG A 76 -3.54 15.33 5.07
N THR A 77 -2.32 14.96 5.46
CA THR A 77 -1.30 15.95 5.77
C THR A 77 -0.63 16.44 4.49
N PHE A 78 -0.58 17.77 4.31
CA PHE A 78 0.23 18.38 3.28
C PHE A 78 1.69 17.96 3.51
N PHE A 79 2.30 17.41 2.47
CA PHE A 79 3.70 16.99 2.48
C PHE A 79 4.57 18.24 2.60
N ASP A 80 5.09 18.51 3.80
CA ASP A 80 6.42 19.10 3.91
C ASP A 80 7.42 17.97 3.62
N GLU A 81 8.39 18.21 2.74
CA GLU A 81 9.26 17.19 2.15
C GLU A 81 10.19 16.44 3.14
N SER A 82 10.02 16.63 4.46
CA SER A 82 10.95 16.18 5.48
C SER A 82 10.55 14.89 6.22
N PHE A 83 9.83 13.95 5.61
CA PHE A 83 9.72 12.63 6.21
C PHE A 83 11.00 11.84 5.91
N GLU A 84 12.03 12.10 6.72
CA GLU A 84 13.15 11.20 6.88
C GLU A 84 12.60 9.79 7.08
N HIS A 85 13.03 8.89 6.20
CA HIS A 85 12.70 7.49 6.24
C HIS A 85 13.19 6.89 7.56
N GLN A 86 12.35 6.88 8.60
CA GLN A 86 12.53 5.88 9.64
C GLN A 86 12.20 4.53 9.00
N PRO A 87 13.17 3.61 8.90
CA PRO A 87 12.87 2.28 8.43
C PRO A 87 11.83 1.70 9.38
N LEU A 88 10.65 1.39 8.86
CA LEU A 88 9.68 0.55 9.56
C LEU A 88 10.39 -0.79 9.78
N ARG A 89 11.03 -0.94 10.94
CA ARG A 89 11.52 -2.21 11.45
C ARG A 89 10.30 -3.10 11.64
N HIS A 90 9.93 -3.83 10.59
CA HIS A 90 9.02 -4.95 10.71
C HIS A 90 9.77 -6.07 11.44
N GLY A 91 9.80 -6.00 12.77
CA GLY A 91 10.02 -7.18 13.59
C GLY A 91 8.80 -8.07 13.47
N ASN A 92 8.73 -8.90 12.44
CA ASN A 92 7.82 -10.04 12.40
C ASN A 92 8.46 -11.19 11.61
N ILE A 93 9.31 -11.89 12.37
CA ILE A 93 9.51 -13.34 12.40
C ILE A 93 8.40 -14.10 11.63
N ARG A 94 8.81 -14.86 10.61
CA ARG A 94 8.19 -16.15 10.30
C ARG A 94 9.32 -17.17 10.18
N GLY A 95 9.30 -18.10 11.14
CA GLY A 95 10.36 -19.04 11.47
C GLY A 95 10.81 -19.90 10.29
N ARG A 96 12.12 -20.02 10.16
CA ARG A 96 12.80 -21.07 9.41
C ARG A 96 13.21 -22.16 10.40
N ASP A 97 12.25 -22.79 11.06
CA ASP A 97 12.53 -23.97 11.90
C ASP A 97 11.46 -25.02 11.63
N TYR A 98 11.54 -25.63 10.46
CA TYR A 98 11.01 -26.96 10.20
C TYR A 98 11.87 -27.57 9.10
N PHE A 99 12.99 -28.19 9.51
CA PHE A 99 13.61 -29.41 8.98
C PHE A 99 14.94 -29.61 9.71
N HIS A 100 14.93 -30.38 10.80
CA HIS A 100 16.00 -31.30 11.19
C HIS A 100 15.42 -32.38 12.11
#